data_AF-A0A0S9PM20-F1
#
_entry.id   AF-A0A0S9PM20-F1
#
_cell.length_a   1.000
_cell.length_b   1.000
_cell.length_c   1.000
_cell.angle_alpha   90.00
_cell.angle_beta   90.00
_cell.angle_gamma   90.00
#
_symmetry.space_group_name_H-M   'P 1'
#
loop_
_entity.id
_entity.type
_entity.pdbx_description
1 polymer ?
#
loop_
_entity_poly.entity_id
_entity_poly.type
_entity_poly.pdbx_seq_one_letter_code
_entity_poly.pdbx_strand_id
1 'polypeptide(L)'
;MSELLSVALVCMQTMLVQNCSRQTALDVIIAPARTPMECLIHGQAMAASAGLPGGDDRYLKITCERRHADLRHLRRAGYAAAVVLVPRDAI
;
A
#
# COMPACT_ATOMS: atom_id res chain seq x y z
N MET A 1 3.19 -1.97 -19.27
CA MET A 1 2.98 -0.85 -18.32
C MET A 1 3.15 -1.42 -16.93
N SER A 2 3.95 -0.79 -16.08
CA SER A 2 4.41 -1.36 -14.82
C SER A 2 3.30 -1.85 -13.89
N GLU A 3 3.38 -3.13 -13.51
CA GLU A 3 2.39 -3.84 -12.71
C GLU A 3 2.68 -3.79 -11.20
N LEU A 4 3.64 -2.99 -10.74
CA LEU A 4 4.00 -2.92 -9.32
C LEU A 4 3.80 -1.50 -8.78
N LEU A 5 3.43 -1.45 -7.51
CA LEU A 5 3.29 -0.26 -6.69
C LEU A 5 4.20 -0.44 -5.48
N SER A 6 5.08 0.53 -5.25
CA SER A 6 5.74 0.68 -3.96
C SER A 6 4.80 1.46 -3.06
N VAL A 7 4.48 0.88 -1.90
CA VAL A 7 3.53 1.44 -0.94
C VAL A 7 4.27 1.59 0.38
N ALA A 8 4.45 2.82 0.82
CA ALA A 8 5.03 3.14 2.11
C ALA A 8 3.88 3.55 3.06
N LEU A 9 3.70 2.78 4.12
CA LEU A 9 2.69 3.00 5.16
C LEU A 9 3.38 3.58 6.40
N VAL A 10 2.94 4.75 6.83
CA VAL A 10 3.35 5.35 8.11
C VAL A 10 2.38 4.86 9.19
N CYS A 11 2.90 4.10 10.14
CA CYS A 11 2.11 3.41 11.16
C CYS A 11 2.43 3.98 12.54
N MET A 12 1.47 3.94 13.47
CA MET A 12 1.72 4.26 14.88
C MET A 12 2.49 3.12 15.57
N GLN A 13 3.45 3.42 16.43
CA GLN A 13 4.30 2.42 17.09
C GLN A 13 3.53 1.43 17.99
N THR A 14 2.41 1.85 18.54
CA THR A 14 1.51 0.99 19.35
C THR A 14 0.71 -0.01 18.50
N MET A 15 0.71 0.15 17.17
CA MET A 15 0.00 -0.73 16.25
C MET A 15 0.89 -1.92 15.85
N LEU A 16 0.33 -3.12 15.92
CA LEU A 16 1.01 -4.31 15.42
C LEU A 16 1.22 -4.24 13.90
N VAL A 17 2.35 -4.74 13.41
CA VAL A 17 2.75 -4.68 11.99
C VAL A 17 1.69 -5.29 11.06
N GLN A 18 1.00 -6.34 11.48
CA GLN A 18 -0.09 -6.97 10.74
C GLN A 18 -1.36 -6.11 10.65
N ASN A 19 -1.59 -5.23 11.61
CA ASN A 19 -2.76 -4.36 11.68
C ASN A 19 -2.56 -3.06 10.88
N CYS A 20 -1.32 -2.67 10.61
CA CYS A 20 -1.06 -1.52 9.74
C CYS A 20 -1.22 -1.90 8.26
N SER A 21 -2.23 -1.30 7.65
CA SER A 21 -2.68 -1.49 6.27
C SER A 21 -2.97 -0.13 5.64
N ARG A 22 -3.30 -0.10 4.34
CA ARG A 22 -3.71 1.14 3.65
C ARG A 22 -4.90 1.85 4.31
N GLN A 23 -5.73 1.15 5.07
CA GLN A 23 -6.92 1.70 5.71
C GLN A 23 -6.65 2.23 7.13
N THR A 24 -5.57 1.76 7.76
CA THR A 24 -5.28 2.01 9.19
C THR A 24 -3.99 2.78 9.40
N ALA A 25 -3.18 2.95 8.35
CA ALA A 25 -1.98 3.77 8.39
C ALA A 25 -2.33 5.25 8.62
N LEU A 26 -1.45 5.95 9.32
CA LEU A 26 -1.54 7.39 9.53
C LEU A 26 -1.32 8.16 8.23
N ASP A 27 -0.46 7.63 7.36
CA ASP A 27 -0.20 8.16 6.02
C ASP A 27 0.19 7.03 5.05
N VAL A 28 -0.11 7.23 3.77
CA VAL A 28 0.08 6.25 2.70
C VAL A 28 0.70 6.94 1.48
N ILE A 29 1.94 6.57 1.16
CA ILE A 29 2.65 7.07 -0.02
C ILE A 29 2.72 5.94 -1.05
N ILE A 30 2.30 6.22 -2.29
CA ILE A 30 2.27 5.24 -3.37
C ILE A 30 3.08 5.76 -4.55
N ALA A 31 4.04 4.96 -5.00
CA ALA A 31 4.83 5.23 -6.20
C ALA A 31 4.73 4.05 -7.19
N PRO A 32 4.63 4.31 -8.51
CA PRO A 32 4.72 3.24 -9.49
C PRO A 32 6.13 2.65 -9.50
N ALA A 33 6.24 1.32 -9.56
CA ALA A 33 7.50 0.61 -9.72
C ALA A 33 7.40 -0.37 -10.88
N ARG A 34 8.45 -0.49 -11.69
CA ARG A 34 8.50 -1.40 -12.85
C ARG A 34 9.02 -2.78 -12.48
N THR A 35 9.84 -2.86 -11.43
CA THR A 35 10.46 -4.12 -10.98
C THR A 35 10.41 -4.24 -9.45
N PRO A 36 10.52 -5.46 -8.88
CA PRO A 36 10.62 -5.64 -7.43
C PRO A 36 11.81 -4.90 -6.81
N MET A 37 12.95 -4.89 -7.50
CA MET A 37 14.15 -4.19 -7.05
C MET A 37 13.92 -2.67 -6.98
N GLU A 38 13.28 -2.10 -8.00
CA GLU A 38 12.91 -0.68 -8.00
C GLU A 38 11.93 -0.35 -6.87
N CYS A 39 10.98 -1.24 -6.58
CA CYS A 39 10.05 -1.06 -5.47
C CYS A 39 10.75 -1.00 -4.10
N LEU A 40 11.76 -1.86 -3.89
CA LEU A 40 12.58 -1.85 -2.66
C LEU A 40 13.40 -0.56 -2.54
N ILE A 41 14.03 -0.11 -3.62
CA ILE A 41 14.83 1.13 -3.65
C ILE A 41 13.94 2.34 -3.37
N HIS A 42 12.80 2.46 -4.05
CA HIS A 42 11.83 3.53 -3.80
C HIS A 42 11.30 3.50 -2.38
N GLY A 43 11.09 2.30 -1.82
CA GLY A 43 10.69 2.13 -0.42
C GLY A 43 11.65 2.82 0.55
N GLN A 44 12.95 2.60 0.39
CA GLN A 44 13.98 3.22 1.24
C GLN A 44 14.03 4.74 1.06
N ALA A 45 13.93 5.22 -0.19
CA ALA A 45 13.89 6.66 -0.46
C ALA A 45 12.67 7.33 0.19
N MET A 46 11.49 6.69 0.14
CA MET A 46 10.28 7.17 0.81
C MET A 46 10.42 7.18 2.34
N ALA A 47 11.12 6.20 2.92
CA ALA A 47 11.42 6.19 4.35
C ALA A 47 12.23 7.40 4.78
N ALA A 48 13.28 7.71 4.02
CA ALA A 48 14.13 8.87 4.26
C ALA A 48 13.35 10.18 4.10
N SER A 49 12.51 10.32 3.07
CA SER A 49 11.72 11.54 2.85
C SER A 49 10.61 11.74 3.87
N ALA A 50 10.06 10.65 4.42
CA ALA A 50 9.10 10.69 5.53
C ALA A 50 9.79 11.01 6.88
N GLY A 51 11.11 11.17 6.88
CA GLY A 51 11.89 11.42 8.09
C GLY A 51 11.83 10.27 9.07
N LEU A 52 11.76 9.01 8.60
CA LEU A 52 11.72 7.81 9.46
C LEU A 52 13.11 7.15 9.55
N PRO A 53 13.53 6.71 10.74
CA PRO A 53 12.76 6.62 11.99
C PRO A 53 12.92 7.88 12.87
N GLY A 54 12.78 9.08 12.32
CA GLY A 54 12.91 10.36 13.01
C GLY A 54 11.59 10.91 13.56
N GLY A 55 10.80 10.08 14.24
CA GLY A 55 9.63 10.52 15.02
C GLY A 55 9.21 9.47 16.04
N ASP A 56 9.12 9.86 17.31
CA ASP A 56 9.17 8.96 18.48
C ASP A 56 8.02 7.95 18.63
N ASP A 57 6.98 8.01 17.81
CA ASP A 57 5.80 7.12 17.93
C ASP A 57 5.35 6.53 16.59
N ARG A 58 6.22 6.50 15.58
CA ARG A 58 5.86 6.03 14.24
C ARG A 58 6.90 5.09 13.66
N TYR A 59 6.43 4.11 12.90
CA TYR A 59 7.29 3.24 12.10
C TYR A 59 6.83 3.22 10.65
N LEU A 60 7.73 2.82 9.75
CA LEU A 60 7.40 2.63 8.35
C LEU A 60 7.25 1.15 8.02
N LYS A 61 6.20 0.83 7.26
CA LYS A 61 6.04 -0.45 6.59
C LYS A 61 6.04 -0.25 5.09
N ILE A 62 7.03 -0.81 4.41
CA ILE A 62 7.13 -0.79 2.95
C ILE A 62 6.58 -2.10 2.41
N THR A 63 5.66 -2.01 1.45
CA THR A 63 5.12 -3.17 0.75
C THR A 63 5.16 -2.97 -0.76
N CYS A 64 5.55 -4.01 -1.49
CA CYS A 64 5.44 -4.06 -2.93
C CYS A 64 4.16 -4.77 -3.31
N GLU A 65 3.20 -4.01 -3.82
CA GLU A 65 1.92 -4.54 -4.25
C GLU A 65 1.85 -4.63 -5.77
N ARG A 66 1.13 -5.62 -6.29
CA ARG A 66 0.80 -5.61 -7.72
C ARG A 66 -0.30 -4.59 -7.96
N ARG A 67 -0.07 -3.68 -8.89
CA ARG A 67 -1.12 -2.83 -9.46
C ARG A 67 -2.14 -3.79 -10.04
N HIS A 68 -3.37 -3.76 -9.53
CA HIS A 68 -4.45 -4.57 -10.08
C HIS A 68 -4.80 -4.03 -11.47
N ALA A 69 -4.03 -4.46 -12.46
CA ALA A 69 -4.16 -4.01 -13.84
C ALA A 69 -5.26 -4.76 -14.60
N ASP A 70 -5.92 -5.75 -13.99
CA ASP A 70 -6.76 -6.65 -14.75
C ASP A 70 -8.02 -7.16 -14.06
N LEU A 71 -8.97 -6.25 -13.83
CA LEU A 71 -10.39 -6.62 -13.71
C LEU A 71 -11.00 -7.09 -15.06
N ARG A 72 -10.27 -7.02 -16.19
CA ARG A 72 -10.77 -7.46 -17.50
C ARG A 72 -10.54 -8.97 -17.73
N HIS A 73 -9.46 -9.56 -17.22
CA HIS A 73 -9.23 -11.02 -17.23
C HIS A 73 -10.06 -11.75 -16.19
N LEU A 74 -10.34 -11.14 -15.03
CA LEU A 74 -11.19 -11.75 -14.00
C LEU A 74 -12.65 -11.96 -14.48
N ARG A 75 -13.14 -11.13 -15.42
CA ARG A 75 -14.43 -11.35 -16.09
C ARG A 75 -14.48 -12.62 -16.95
N ARG A 76 -13.36 -13.06 -17.54
CA ARG A 76 -13.31 -14.32 -18.31
C ARG A 76 -13.24 -15.55 -17.43
N ALA A 77 -12.76 -15.42 -16.19
CA ALA A 77 -12.59 -16.53 -15.26
C ALA A 77 -13.86 -16.85 -14.42
N GLY A 78 -14.99 -16.20 -14.68
CA GLY A 78 -16.25 -16.49 -13.96
C GLY A 78 -16.25 -16.10 -12.48
N TYR A 79 -15.21 -15.41 -12.00
CA TYR A 79 -15.16 -14.87 -10.65
C TYR A 79 -15.93 -13.55 -10.63
N ALA A 80 -17.22 -13.65 -10.31
CA ALA A 80 -18.02 -12.54 -9.82
C ALA A 80 -17.33 -11.99 -8.57
N ALA A 81 -16.43 -11.01 -8.78
CA ALA A 81 -15.86 -10.25 -7.69
C ALA A 81 -17.01 -9.56 -6.97
N ALA A 82 -17.31 -10.06 -5.78
CA ALA A 82 -18.01 -9.33 -4.74
C ALA A 82 -17.19 -8.07 -4.44
N VAL A 83 -17.38 -7.04 -5.26
CA VAL A 83 -17.05 -5.68 -4.89
C VAL A 83 -18.05 -5.34 -3.81
N VAL A 84 -17.63 -5.51 -2.55
CA VAL A 84 -18.32 -4.91 -1.42
C VAL A 84 -18.27 -3.40 -1.65
N LEU A 85 -19.34 -2.88 -2.25
CA LEU A 85 -19.67 -1.47 -2.20
C LEU A 85 -19.93 -1.17 -0.72
N VAL A 86 -18.99 -0.51 -0.05
CA VAL A 86 -19.28 0.14 1.22
C VAL A 86 -20.09 1.40 0.88
N PRO A 87 -21.37 1.49 1.27
CA PRO A 87 -22.17 2.70 1.06
C PRO A 87 -21.58 3.85 1.87
N ARG A 88 -21.52 5.03 1.28
CA ARG A 88 -20.89 6.24 1.83
C ARG A 88 -21.91 7.11 2.59
N ASP A 89 -22.84 6.50 3.32
CA ASP A 89 -23.90 7.17 4.10
C ASP A 89 -24.18 6.46 5.43
N ALA A 90 -23.14 6.33 6.26
CA ALA A 90 -23.29 5.96 7.67
C ALA A 90 -22.30 6.75 8.52
N ILE A 91 -22.53 8.06 8.63
CA ILE A 91 -22.43 8.93 9.82
C ILE A 91 -23.32 10.13 9.55
#